data_AF-A0A8J8J710-F1
#
_entry.id   AF-A0A8J8J710-F1
#
_cell.length_a   1.000
_cell.length_b   1.000
_cell.length_c   1.000
_cell.angle_alpha   90.00
_cell.angle_beta   90.00
_cell.angle_gamma   90.00
#
_symmetry.space_group_name_H-M   'P 1'
#
loop_
_entity.id
_entity.type
_entity.pdbx_description
1 polymer ?
#
loop_
_entity_poly.entity_id
_entity_poly.type
_entity_poly.pdbx_seq_one_letter_code
_entity_poly.pdbx_strand_id
1 'polypeptide(L)' 'MEVVVEAVYENGVLKPKKKLNLPEGSEVRIKIVPTRVSERTFGIAKMSKREIDEIIEEIEDEW' A
#
# COMPACT_ATOMS: atom_id res chain seq x y z
N MET A 1 9.23 -16.21 -6.91
CA MET A 1 8.00 -15.47 -7.29
C MET A 1 7.55 -14.69 -6.07
N GLU A 2 7.20 -13.42 -6.25
CA GLU A 2 6.58 -12.61 -5.22
C GLU A 2 5.06 -12.70 -5.39
N VAL A 3 4.34 -13.08 -4.34
CA VAL A 3 2.87 -13.18 -4.34
C VAL A 3 2.36 -12.34 -3.19
N VAL A 4 1.44 -11.42 -3.49
CA VAL A 4 0.75 -10.61 -2.48
C VAL A 4 -0.44 -11.40 -1.97
N VAL A 5 -0.53 -11.56 -0.64
CA VAL A 5 -1.58 -12.33 0.03
C VAL A 5 -2.36 -11.39 0.93
N GLU A 6 -3.67 -11.33 0.74
CA GLU A 6 -4.54 -10.64 1.70
C GLU A 6 -4.76 -11.49 2.95
N ALA A 7 -4.60 -10.89 4.12
CA ALA A 7 -4.81 -11.53 5.41
C ALA A 7 -5.54 -10.60 6.38
N VAL A 8 -6.19 -11.19 7.38
CA VAL A 8 -6.77 -10.48 8.52
C VAL A 8 -5.92 -10.78 9.75
N TYR A 9 -5.62 -9.76 10.54
CA TYR A 9 -4.92 -9.91 11.80
C TYR A 9 -5.93 -10.08 12.95
N GLU A 10 -5.98 -11.27 13.53
CA GLU A 10 -6.91 -11.59 14.62
C GLU A 10 -6.20 -12.36 15.72
N ASN A 11 -6.37 -11.94 16.97
CA ASN A 11 -5.81 -12.60 18.16
C ASN A 11 -4.29 -12.84 18.07
N GLY A 12 -3.55 -11.89 17.49
CA GLY A 12 -2.10 -12.01 17.37
C GLY A 12 -1.60 -12.75 16.12
N VAL A 13 -2.50 -13.24 15.26
CA VAL A 13 -2.17 -14.11 14.12
C VAL A 13 -2.65 -13.51 12.80
N LEU A 14 -1.78 -13.51 11.78
CA LEU A 14 -2.16 -13.19 10.40
C LEU A 14 -2.82 -14.41 9.74
N LYS A 15 -4.12 -14.30 9.44
CA LYS A 15 -4.90 -15.35 8.76
C LYS A 15 -5.14 -14.96 7.31
N PRO A 16 -4.60 -15.69 6.32
CA PRO A 16 -4.83 -15.38 4.92
C PRO A 16 -6.32 -15.58 4.57
N LYS A 17 -6.89 -14.66 3.78
CA LYS A 17 -8.28 -14.76 3.32
C LYS A 17 -8.51 -15.93 2.35
N LYS A 18 -7.44 -16.42 1.72
CA LYS A 18 -7.44 -17.56 0.79
C LYS A 18 -6.36 -18.56 1.20
N LYS A 19 -6.59 -19.84 0.92
CA LYS A 19 -5.62 -20.91 1.21
C LYS A 19 -4.34 -20.69 0.40
N LEU A 20 -3.20 -20.80 1.08
CA LEU A 20 -1.88 -20.76 0.44
C LEU A 20 -1.47 -22.17 0.04
N ASN A 21 -0.94 -22.31 -1.18
CA ASN A 21 -0.38 -23.57 -1.66
C ASN A 21 1.15 -23.55 -1.47
N LEU A 22 1.58 -23.61 -0.21
CA LEU A 22 2.99 -23.64 0.17
C LEU A 22 3.32 -25.01 0.79
N PRO A 23 4.52 -25.57 0.53
CA PRO A 23 4.99 -26.76 1.23
C PRO A 23 5.01 -26.57 2.75
N GLU A 24 4.76 -27.64 3.49
CA GLU A 24 4.86 -27.62 4.95
C GLU A 24 6.28 -27.23 5.40
N GLY A 25 6.39 -26.41 6.45
CA GLY A 25 7.67 -25.88 6.94
C GLY A 25 8.25 -24.72 6.12
N SER A 26 7.54 -24.20 5.12
CA SER A 26 8.01 -23.04 4.34
C SER A 26 8.14 -21.79 5.21
N GLU A 27 9.33 -21.20 5.23
CA GLU A 27 9.56 -19.87 5.79
C GLU A 27 9.19 -18.79 4.77
N VAL A 28 8.46 -17.77 5.21
CA VAL A 28 8.05 -16.65 4.36
C VAL A 28 8.40 -15.32 5.03
N ARG A 29 8.76 -14.32 4.20
CA ARG A 29 8.96 -12.96 4.69
C ARG A 29 7.66 -12.18 4.55
N ILE A 30 7.17 -11.64 5.66
CA ILE A 30 5.95 -10.84 5.69
C ILE A 30 6.32 -9.37 5.59
N LYS A 31 5.68 -8.64 4.66
CA LYS A 31 5.74 -7.19 4.60
C LYS A 31 4.38 -6.64 5.06
N ILE A 32 4.35 -6.01 6.23
CA ILE A 32 3.14 -5.34 6.71
C ILE A 32 3.05 -3.99 5.99
N VAL A 33 2.05 -3.87 5.12
CA VAL A 33 1.71 -2.60 4.46
C VAL A 33 0.38 -2.17 5.05
N PRO A 34 0.30 -1.02 5.74
CA PRO A 34 -0.99 -0.53 6.24
C PRO A 34 -1.93 -0.33 5.07
N THR A 35 -3.06 -1.04 5.07
CA THR A 35 -4.12 -0.85 4.09
C THR A 35 -4.77 0.50 4.38
N ARG A 36 -4.28 1.58 3.78
CA ARG A 36 -4.96 2.87 3.83
C ARG A 36 -6.30 2.73 3.09
N VAL A 37 -7.38 2.55 3.84
CA VAL A 37 -8.73 2.84 3.36
C VAL A 37 -8.92 4.35 3.47
N SER A 38 -8.25 5.13 2.61
CA SER A 38 -8.56 6.55 2.41
C SER A 38 -7.85 7.07 1.18
N GLU A 39 -8.53 7.90 0.42
CA GLU A 39 -8.21 8.56 -0.87
C GLU A 39 -6.92 9.42 -0.89
N ARG A 40 -5.98 9.23 0.04
CA ARG A 40 -4.75 10.03 0.18
C ARG A 40 -3.51 9.16 0.44
N THR A 41 -2.60 9.18 -0.52
CA THR A 41 -1.24 8.66 -0.40
C THR A 41 -0.26 9.80 -0.08
N PHE A 42 0.93 9.47 0.43
CA PHE A 42 1.99 10.45 0.68
C PHE A 42 3.32 9.88 0.19
N GLY A 43 4.12 10.71 -0.48
CA GLY A 43 5.45 10.40 -0.96
C GLY A 43 6.28 11.68 -1.08
N ILE A 44 7.60 11.55 -1.16
CA ILE A 44 8.51 12.68 -1.39
C ILE A 44 8.86 12.66 -2.89
N ALA A 45 8.42 13.69 -3.61
CA ALA A 45 8.83 13.94 -4.98
C ALA A 45 9.80 15.11 -5.02
N LYS A 46 10.87 15.00 -5.82
CA LYS A 46 11.78 16.12 -6.07
C LYS A 46 11.26 16.88 -7.29
N MET A 47 10.78 18.09 -7.08
CA MET A 47 10.18 18.94 -8.11
C MET A 47 10.67 20.39 -7.95
N SER A 48 10.61 21.16 -9.03
CA SER A 48 10.83 22.60 -8.98
C SER A 48 9.60 23.33 -8.44
N LYS A 49 9.79 24.57 -7.96
CA LYS A 49 8.67 25.38 -7.45
C LYS A 49 7.60 25.61 -8.53
N ARG A 50 8.01 25.84 -9.77
CA ARG A 50 7.09 26.09 -10.88
C ARG A 50 6.17 24.89 -11.16
N GLU A 51 6.73 23.68 -11.17
CA GLU A 51 5.93 22.46 -11.38
C GLU A 51 4.94 22.23 -10.22
N ILE A 52 5.29 22.65 -9.00
CA ILE A 52 4.39 22.58 -7.85
C ILE A 52 3.24 23.59 -8.00
N ASP A 53 3.55 24.83 -8.39
CA ASP A 53 2.56 25.90 -8.55
C ASP A 53 1.52 25.53 -9.64
N GLU A 54 1.96 24.99 -10.79
CA GLU A 54 1.07 24.54 -11.89
C GLU A 54 0.09 23.43 -11.42
N ILE A 55 0.58 22.45 -10.65
CA ILE A 55 -0.28 21.37 -10.11
C ILE A 55 -1.31 21.89 -9.12
N ILE A 56 -0.95 22.89 -8.31
CA ILE A 56 -1.89 23.48 -7.34
C ILE A 56 -2.98 24.25 -8.06
N GLU A 57 -2.63 25.06 -9.07
CA GLU A 57 -3.59 25.81 -9.88
C GLU A 57 -4.59 24.88 -10.59
N GLU A 58 -4.12 23.79 -11.21
CA GLU A 58 -5.00 22.79 -11.85
C GLU A 58 -6.01 22.18 -10.88
N ILE A 59 -5.61 21.92 -9.62
CA ILE A 59 -6.50 21.35 -8.60
C ILE A 59 -7.53 22.38 -8.12
N GLU A 60 -7.14 23.66 -8.03
CA GLU A 60 -8.01 24.75 -7.54
C GLU A 60 -9.03 25.19 -8.59
N ASP A 61 -8.71 25.12 -9.89
CA ASP A 61 -9.61 25.52 -10.99
C ASP A 61 -10.71 24.46 -11.32
N GLU A 62 -10.60 23.23 -10.82
CA GLU A 62 -11.60 22.17 -11.02
C GLU A 62 -12.76 22.20 -9.98
N TRP A 63 -12.93 23.31 -9.23
CA TRP A 63 -13.98 23.51 -8.21
C TRP A 63 -14.73 24.83 -8.29
#